data_AF-A0A3S0CFL0-F1
#
_entry.id   AF-A0A3S0CFL0-F1
#
_cell.length_a   1.000
_cell.length_b   1.000
_cell.length_c   1.000
_cell.angle_alpha   90.00
_cell.angle_beta   90.00
_cell.angle_gamma   90.00
#
_symmetry.space_group_name_H-M   'P 1'
#
loop_
_entity.id
_entity.type
_entity.pdbx_description
1 polymer ?
#
loop_
_entity_poly.entity_id
_entity_poly.type
_entity_poly.pdbx_seq_one_letter_code
_entity_poly.pdbx_strand_id
1 'polypeptide(L)'
;MIGWWIVVSTQSPRERDQSTQDVRRAAILAQWEAGADGIRWIEDLVAGGLAEKLASGGSGGYPNRYTALASAVLPVLVDETQPASAGALVVGDDYVATSTWRSKLEVNAERIAACPPDHRVTIDAWDQS
;
A
#
# COMPACT_ATOMS: atom_id res chain seq x y z
N MET A 1 6.06 -8.60 13.95
CA MET A 1 5.75 -7.79 12.76
C MET A 1 6.63 -6.55 12.78
N ILE A 2 7.66 -6.55 11.94
CA ILE A 2 8.67 -5.48 11.85
C ILE A 2 8.13 -4.31 11.03
N GLY A 3 7.24 -4.60 10.07
CA GLY A 3 6.63 -3.61 9.20
C GLY A 3 5.94 -4.27 8.01
N TRP A 4 5.54 -3.43 7.07
CA TRP A 4 4.85 -3.84 5.85
C TRP A 4 5.62 -3.39 4.62
N TRP A 5 5.63 -4.20 3.57
CA TRP A 5 5.96 -3.76 2.23
C TRP A 5 4.66 -3.57 1.46
N ILE A 6 4.35 -2.33 1.11
CA ILE A 6 3.10 -1.95 0.45
C ILE A 6 3.38 -1.69 -1.02
N VAL A 7 2.57 -2.28 -1.89
CA VAL A 7 2.62 -2.07 -3.34
C VAL A 7 1.23 -1.69 -3.82
N VAL A 8 1.13 -0.55 -4.51
CA VAL A 8 -0.09 -0.10 -5.18
C VAL A 8 0.11 -0.21 -6.69
N SER A 9 -0.81 -0.88 -7.36
CA SER A 9 -0.73 -1.14 -8.80
C SER A 9 -2.08 -0.99 -9.50
N THR A 10 -2.06 -0.70 -10.80
CA THR A 10 -3.28 -0.56 -11.62
C THR A 10 -3.88 -1.91 -12.03
N GLN A 11 -3.16 -3.02 -11.85
CA GLN A 11 -3.65 -4.33 -12.27
C GLN A 11 -4.76 -4.79 -11.34
N SER A 12 -5.71 -5.58 -11.86
CA SER A 12 -6.57 -6.38 -10.99
C SER A 12 -5.76 -7.45 -10.24
N PRO A 13 -6.26 -7.96 -9.11
CA PRO A 13 -5.63 -9.05 -8.36
C PRO A 13 -5.22 -10.22 -9.27
N ARG A 14 -6.14 -10.62 -10.15
CA ARG A 14 -5.97 -11.76 -11.06
C ARG A 14 -4.89 -11.51 -12.10
N GLU A 15 -4.91 -10.34 -12.74
CA GLU A 15 -3.89 -9.95 -13.73
C GLU A 15 -2.52 -9.91 -13.09
N ARG A 16 -2.43 -9.38 -11.86
CA ARG A 16 -1.19 -9.32 -11.11
C ARG A 16 -0.63 -10.72 -10.85
N ASP A 17 -1.44 -11.67 -10.40
CA ASP A 17 -1.00 -13.04 -10.13
C ASP A 17 -0.48 -13.76 -11.38
N GLN A 18 -1.05 -13.46 -12.55
CA GLN A 18 -0.67 -14.08 -13.83
C GLN A 18 0.45 -13.34 -14.58
N SER A 19 0.77 -12.11 -14.19
CA SER A 19 1.76 -11.27 -14.87
C SER A 19 3.20 -11.66 -14.56
N THR A 20 4.08 -11.49 -15.54
CA THR A 20 5.54 -11.55 -15.34
C THR A 20 6.01 -10.39 -14.47
N GLN A 21 7.22 -10.51 -13.93
CA GLN A 21 7.79 -9.48 -13.06
C GLN A 21 7.91 -8.12 -13.73
N ASP A 22 8.32 -8.07 -15.01
CA ASP A 22 8.44 -6.84 -15.78
C ASP A 22 7.08 -6.15 -15.98
N VAL A 23 6.04 -6.94 -16.28
CA VAL A 23 4.67 -6.44 -16.44
C VAL A 23 4.12 -5.93 -15.11
N ARG A 24 4.38 -6.64 -14.00
CA ARG A 24 4.00 -6.18 -12.65
C ARG A 24 4.63 -4.83 -12.36
N ARG A 25 5.95 -4.69 -12.56
CA ARG A 25 6.70 -3.44 -12.32
C ARG A 25 6.17 -2.28 -13.15
N ALA A 26 5.83 -2.52 -14.41
CA ALA A 26 5.29 -1.49 -15.30
C ALA A 26 3.92 -0.95 -14.86
N ALA A 27 3.18 -1.70 -14.04
CA ALA A 27 1.86 -1.33 -13.52
C ALA A 27 1.90 -0.76 -12.09
N ILE A 28 3.07 -0.65 -11.46
CA ILE A 28 3.22 -0.10 -10.12
C ILE A 28 3.03 1.42 -10.16
N LEU A 29 2.13 1.91 -9.32
CA LEU A 29 1.91 3.33 -9.07
C LEU A 29 2.86 3.81 -7.97
N ALA A 30 2.91 3.08 -6.85
CA ALA A 30 3.80 3.36 -5.75
C ALA A 30 4.14 2.09 -4.96
N GLN A 31 5.32 2.08 -4.34
CA GLN A 31 5.70 1.06 -3.37
C GLN A 31 6.57 1.67 -2.26
N TRP A 32 6.43 1.17 -1.05
CA TRP A 32 7.22 1.62 0.10
C TRP A 32 7.19 0.61 1.23
N GLU A 33 8.14 0.77 2.14
CA GLU A 33 8.18 0.10 3.43
C GLU A 33 7.48 0.99 4.47
N ALA A 34 6.69 0.36 5.34
CA ALA A 34 5.98 1.04 6.41
C ALA A 34 6.17 0.33 7.76
N GLY A 35 6.07 1.06 8.87
CA GLY A 35 6.08 0.48 10.22
C GLY A 35 4.87 -0.42 10.50
N ALA A 36 4.78 -1.02 11.69
CA ALA A 36 3.72 -1.98 12.03
C ALA A 36 2.27 -1.47 11.83
N ASP A 37 2.04 -0.16 12.00
CA ASP A 37 0.75 0.51 11.77
C ASP A 37 0.53 0.93 10.29
N GLY A 38 1.46 0.59 9.39
CA GLY A 38 1.53 1.07 8.01
C GLY A 38 0.34 0.74 7.12
N ILE A 39 -0.50 -0.22 7.49
CA ILE A 39 -1.72 -0.60 6.77
C ILE A 39 -2.99 0.03 7.35
N ARG A 40 -2.92 0.76 8.48
CA ARG A 40 -4.11 1.30 9.16
C ARG A 40 -4.96 2.19 8.26
N TRP A 41 -4.32 3.02 7.43
CA TRP A 41 -5.03 3.86 6.47
C TRP A 41 -5.84 3.03 5.45
N ILE A 42 -5.37 1.83 5.09
CA ILE A 42 -6.08 0.91 4.19
C ILE A 42 -7.29 0.31 4.92
N GLU A 43 -7.09 -0.11 6.17
CA GLU A 43 -8.17 -0.64 7.01
C GLU A 43 -9.24 0.43 7.30
N ASP A 44 -8.85 1.69 7.48
CA ASP A 44 -9.78 2.82 7.62
C ASP A 44 -10.60 3.04 6.32
N LEU A 45 -9.97 2.90 5.15
CA LEU A 45 -10.69 2.92 3.86
C LEU A 45 -11.66 1.74 3.71
N VAL A 46 -11.28 0.56 4.20
CA VAL A 46 -12.17 -0.63 4.20
C VAL A 46 -13.36 -0.38 5.13
N ALA A 47 -13.12 0.12 6.34
CA ALA A 47 -14.18 0.47 7.28
C ALA A 47 -15.13 1.54 6.73
N GLY A 48 -14.60 2.49 5.94
CA GLY A 48 -15.37 3.52 5.24
C GLY A 48 -16.07 3.05 3.96
N GLY A 49 -15.91 1.78 3.54
CA GLY A 49 -16.49 1.25 2.30
C GLY A 49 -15.84 1.79 1.01
N LEU A 50 -14.68 2.43 1.11
CA LEU A 50 -13.89 2.96 -0.01
C LEU A 50 -12.87 1.94 -0.54
N ALA A 51 -12.58 0.91 0.25
CA ALA A 51 -11.75 -0.23 -0.12
C ALA A 51 -12.45 -1.54 0.25
N GLU A 52 -12.04 -2.62 -0.41
CA GLU A 52 -12.48 -3.98 -0.13
C GLU A 52 -11.25 -4.86 0.10
N LYS A 53 -11.21 -5.54 1.26
CA LYS A 53 -10.20 -6.54 1.56
C LYS A 53 -10.59 -7.84 0.87
N LEU A 54 -9.70 -8.34 0.02
CA LEU A 54 -9.88 -9.63 -0.63
C LEU A 54 -9.38 -10.72 0.32
N ALA A 55 -10.20 -11.76 0.51
CA ALA A 55 -9.78 -12.93 1.28
C ALA A 55 -8.53 -13.55 0.64
N SER A 56 -7.43 -13.61 1.40
CA SER A 56 -6.20 -14.29 0.98
C SER A 56 -6.54 -15.72 0.59
N GLY A 57 -6.33 -16.09 -0.67
CA GLY A 57 -6.68 -17.42 -1.17
C GLY A 57 -6.03 -18.54 -0.34
N GLY A 58 -6.83 -19.53 0.04
CA GLY A 58 -6.44 -20.88 0.48
C GLY A 58 -5.79 -21.04 1.86
N SER A 59 -4.96 -20.10 2.30
CA SER A 59 -4.07 -20.32 3.46
C SER A 59 -4.00 -19.16 4.45
N GLY A 60 -4.79 -18.09 4.28
CA GLY A 60 -4.78 -16.94 5.20
C GLY A 60 -3.42 -16.23 5.30
N GLY A 61 -2.56 -16.39 4.29
CA GLY A 61 -1.20 -15.84 4.27
C GLY A 61 -1.08 -14.46 3.61
N TYR A 62 0.14 -13.93 3.60
CA TYR A 62 0.49 -12.70 2.89
C TYR A 62 0.55 -12.92 1.37
N PRO A 63 0.24 -11.89 0.56
CA PRO A 63 -0.08 -10.52 0.97
C PRO A 63 -1.51 -10.39 1.50
N ASN A 64 -1.71 -9.45 2.42
CA ASN A 64 -3.03 -8.87 2.62
C ASN A 64 -3.36 -8.06 1.36
N ARG A 65 -4.38 -8.48 0.62
CA ARG A 65 -4.75 -7.84 -0.64
C ARG A 65 -6.03 -7.04 -0.51
N TYR A 66 -6.02 -5.84 -1.08
CA TYR A 66 -7.15 -4.93 -1.09
C TYR A 66 -7.39 -4.39 -2.48
N THR A 67 -8.63 -4.01 -2.77
CA THR A 67 -8.98 -3.22 -3.95
C THR A 67 -9.69 -1.95 -3.53
N ALA A 68 -9.41 -0.85 -4.22
CA ALA A 68 -10.02 0.44 -3.92
C ALA A 68 -10.12 1.27 -5.20
N LEU A 69 -10.93 2.33 -5.18
CA LEU A 69 -10.92 3.31 -6.26
C LEU A 69 -9.65 4.16 -6.19
N ALA A 70 -9.07 4.48 -7.34
CA ALA A 70 -7.91 5.34 -7.46
C ALA A 70 -8.17 6.69 -6.78
N SER A 71 -9.36 7.27 -6.92
CA SER A 71 -9.76 8.51 -6.25
C SER A 71 -9.64 8.47 -4.71
N ALA A 72 -9.77 7.30 -4.07
CA ALA A 72 -9.59 7.14 -2.63
C ALA A 72 -8.13 6.93 -2.21
N VAL A 73 -7.29 6.39 -3.12
CA VAL A 73 -5.91 5.97 -2.82
C VAL A 73 -4.87 6.97 -3.29
N LEU A 74 -5.01 7.49 -4.52
CA LEU A 74 -4.03 8.38 -5.13
C LEU A 74 -3.75 9.64 -4.31
N PRO A 75 -4.73 10.31 -3.66
CA PRO A 75 -4.45 11.43 -2.78
C PRO A 75 -3.48 11.05 -1.65
N VAL A 76 -3.61 9.85 -1.06
CA VAL A 76 -2.74 9.36 0.03
C VAL A 76 -1.29 9.10 -0.44
N LEU A 77 -1.12 8.82 -1.73
CA LEU A 77 0.20 8.59 -2.35
C LEU A 77 0.95 9.89 -2.66
N VAL A 78 0.22 10.95 -3.00
CA VAL A 78 0.78 12.26 -3.35
C VAL A 78 0.79 13.24 -2.17
N ASP A 79 0.09 12.91 -1.09
CA ASP A 79 0.12 13.68 0.14
C ASP A 79 1.47 13.48 0.86
N GLU A 80 2.45 14.30 0.48
CA GLU A 80 3.72 14.46 1.20
C GLU A 80 3.52 15.14 2.55
N THR A 81 2.33 15.72 2.78
CA THR A 81 1.98 16.43 4.00
C THR A 81 1.49 15.53 5.10
N GLN A 82 1.37 14.21 4.90
CA GLN A 82 1.10 13.29 5.98
C GLN A 82 2.29 13.45 6.93
N PRO A 83 2.12 14.16 8.06
CA PRO A 83 3.18 14.21 9.02
C PRO A 83 3.42 12.75 9.38
N ALA A 84 4.64 12.42 9.75
CA ALA A 84 4.83 11.43 10.79
C ALA A 84 3.88 11.79 11.96
N SER A 85 2.60 11.40 11.87
CA SER A 85 1.52 11.90 12.72
C SER A 85 1.65 11.16 14.01
N ALA A 86 2.55 11.66 14.88
CA ALA A 86 2.71 11.31 16.29
C ALA A 86 2.22 9.90 16.65
N GLY A 87 2.63 8.90 15.87
CA GLY A 87 2.49 7.50 16.24
C GLY A 87 3.44 7.28 17.42
N ALA A 88 3.04 6.43 18.37
CA ALA A 88 3.87 6.10 19.52
C ALA A 88 5.32 5.88 19.05
N LEU A 89 6.26 6.59 19.67
CA LEU A 89 7.68 6.45 19.38
C LEU A 89 8.05 4.99 19.61
N VAL A 90 8.31 4.27 18.52
CA VAL A 90 8.90 2.94 18.61
C VAL A 90 10.41 3.17 18.62
N VAL A 91 11.00 3.06 19.81
CA VAL A 91 12.44 3.12 20.01
C VAL A 91 12.97 1.68 19.95
N GLY A 92 13.65 1.35 18.85
CA GLY A 92 14.51 0.17 18.75
C GLY A 92 15.96 0.55 19.05
N ASP A 93 16.82 -0.46 19.30
CA ASP A 93 18.24 -0.27 19.69
C ASP A 93 19.04 0.64 18.72
N ASP A 94 18.60 0.73 17.45
CA ASP A 94 19.30 1.48 16.38
C ASP A 94 18.40 2.44 15.57
N TYR A 95 17.15 2.69 15.98
CA TYR A 95 16.28 3.66 15.29
C TYR A 95 15.14 4.23 16.14
N VAL A 96 14.81 5.49 15.85
CA VAL A 96 13.59 6.17 16.33
C VAL A 96 12.66 6.36 15.13
N ALA A 97 11.57 5.57 15.08
CA ALA A 97 10.55 5.70 14.04
C ALA A 97 9.20 6.06 14.67
N THR A 98 8.47 6.96 14.02
CA THR A 98 7.03 7.15 14.30
C THR A 98 6.26 6.00 13.64
N SER A 99 5.14 5.55 14.19
CA SER A 99 4.45 4.37 13.62
C SER A 99 3.83 4.60 12.23
N THR A 100 3.87 5.83 11.72
CA THR A 100 3.59 6.22 10.32
C THR A 100 4.84 6.29 9.41
N TRP A 101 6.00 5.78 9.84
CA TRP A 101 7.24 5.80 9.07
C TRP A 101 7.05 5.16 7.68
N ARG A 102 7.43 5.89 6.62
CA ARG A 102 7.56 5.40 5.24
C ARG A 102 9.04 5.41 4.84
N SER A 103 9.56 4.28 4.39
CA SER A 103 10.94 4.09 3.94
C SER A 103 10.94 3.53 2.52
N LYS A 104 12.02 3.74 1.74
CA LYS A 104 12.15 3.26 0.34
C LYS A 104 10.94 3.62 -0.54
N LEU A 105 10.43 4.85 -0.40
CA LEU A 105 9.29 5.33 -1.16
C LEU A 105 9.67 5.48 -2.64
N GLU A 106 9.02 4.70 -3.50
CA GLU A 106 9.12 4.79 -4.95
C GLU A 106 7.74 5.13 -5.50
N VAL A 107 7.62 6.29 -6.15
CA VAL A 107 6.37 6.81 -6.71
C VAL A 107 6.54 7.06 -8.20
N ASN A 108 5.61 6.56 -8.99
CA ASN A 108 5.54 6.79 -10.43
C ASN A 108 4.55 7.92 -10.73
N ALA A 109 4.99 9.17 -10.57
CA ALA A 109 4.14 10.35 -10.70
C ALA A 109 3.38 10.41 -12.04
N GLU A 110 4.04 10.07 -13.16
CA GLU A 110 3.41 10.04 -14.49
C GLU A 110 2.27 9.01 -14.56
N ARG A 111 2.46 7.83 -13.97
CA ARG A 111 1.44 6.78 -13.94
C ARG A 111 0.28 7.14 -13.03
N ILE A 112 0.55 7.80 -11.91
CA ILE A 112 -0.47 8.33 -11.01
C ILE A 112 -1.32 9.38 -11.74
N ALA A 113 -0.67 10.33 -12.42
CA ALA A 113 -1.36 11.37 -13.18
C ALA A 113 -2.19 10.80 -14.36
N ALA A 114 -1.74 9.71 -14.96
CA ALA A 114 -2.45 9.01 -16.03
C ALA A 114 -3.54 8.04 -15.52
N CYS A 115 -3.61 7.75 -14.22
CA CYS A 115 -4.54 6.78 -13.65
C CYS A 115 -5.94 7.42 -13.52
N PRO A 116 -6.99 6.86 -14.16
CA PRO A 116 -8.34 7.39 -14.02
C PRO A 116 -8.85 7.32 -12.56
N PRO A 117 -9.57 8.32 -12.04
CA PRO A 117 -10.04 8.33 -10.66
C PRO A 117 -11.03 7.21 -10.32
N ASP A 118 -11.78 6.73 -11.32
CA ASP A 118 -12.71 5.60 -11.19
C ASP A 118 -12.03 4.24 -11.39
N HIS A 119 -10.74 4.22 -11.72
CA HIS A 119 -10.00 2.98 -11.91
C HIS A 119 -9.83 2.23 -10.59
N ARG A 120 -10.04 0.91 -10.60
CA ARG A 120 -9.77 0.08 -9.43
C ARG A 120 -8.29 -0.28 -9.34
N VAL A 121 -7.66 0.14 -8.27
CA VAL A 121 -6.27 -0.21 -7.95
C VAL A 121 -6.23 -1.41 -7.01
N THR A 122 -5.15 -2.18 -7.11
CA THR A 122 -4.84 -3.27 -6.17
C THR A 122 -3.73 -2.84 -5.24
N ILE A 123 -3.93 -3.07 -3.95
CA ILE A 123 -2.96 -2.82 -2.88
C ILE A 123 -2.56 -4.18 -2.29
N ASP A 124 -1.28 -4.52 -2.37
CA ASP A 124 -0.71 -5.69 -1.70
C ASP A 124 0.14 -5.22 -0.52
N ALA A 125 -0.18 -5.69 0.68
CA ALA A 125 0.61 -5.49 1.88
C ALA A 125 1.25 -6.81 2.32
N TRP A 126 2.57 -6.87 2.22
CA TRP A 126 3.39 -8.01 2.63
C TRP A 126 3.95 -7.74 4.01
N ASP A 127 3.80 -8.68 4.94
CA ASP A 127 4.48 -8.60 6.22
C ASP A 127 5.98 -8.84 6.07
N GLN A 128 6.76 -8.10 6.84
CA GLN A 128 8.22 -8.17 6.87
C GLN A 128 8.75 -8.90 8.12
N SER A 129 7.93 -9.70 8.82
CA SER A 129 8.43 -10.58 9.89
C SER A 129 8.80 -11.98 9.45
#